data_AF-A0A1Z4IJX9-F1
#
_entry.id   AF-A0A1Z4IJX9-F1
#
_cell.length_a   1.000
_cell.length_b   1.000
_cell.length_c   1.000
_cell.angle_alpha   90.00
_cell.angle_beta   90.00
_cell.angle_gamma   90.00
#
_symmetry.space_group_name_H-M   'P 1'
#
loop_
_entity.id
_entity.type
_entity.pdbx_description
1 polymer ?
#
loop_
_entity_poly.entity_id
_entity_poly.type
_entity_poly.pdbx_seq_one_letter_code
_entity_poly.pdbx_strand_id
1 'polypeptide(L)'
;MKLHFQTGSLLSIFASINGFNQAVIALQPEIIYQKANPAVVAIIALQNRQPVSYGSGVIISPRGWIVTANHVVANQRNVSVKVLEKVYRGAVVARDPNNDLALIKLQSQQRLPSLRLQSIPPKIGQKIYVLGNPLTLEKSFTDGIVSRLDDNGVIQYTAPTNPGNSGGPLLNENGEVIGVVSRGVPVSRTGSLAPGIYFAIPTSKIQILISRMRPASAEARQSATYHANGLIQAQKGNYRRAIEYYNQAIRLEPRNANTYVNRANAQLKLKNYRGAVEDYAQAIQINPNLSGAYYNRGSVYQFLKDKNKALQDYDLAIRINRNWGNGSIADAYYRRGLVRLDLGDNKSALIDFQAAADLYSKQGKTAEYQQTLNQIIKLNPRSEIDK
;
A
#
# COMPACT_ATOMS: atom_id res chain seq x y z
N MET A 1 -63.00 23.14 20.77
CA MET A 1 -63.31 21.79 20.26
C MET A 1 -62.08 20.91 20.50
N LYS A 2 -62.20 19.89 21.36
CA LYS A 2 -61.16 18.90 21.74
C LYS A 2 -60.71 18.10 20.49
N LEU A 3 -59.46 17.63 20.35
CA LEU A 3 -58.80 16.49 21.02
C LEU A 3 -57.27 16.59 20.75
N HIS A 4 -56.39 16.62 21.76
CA HIS A 4 -55.66 15.50 22.38
C HIS A 4 -54.75 14.67 21.45
N PHE A 5 -53.43 14.86 21.62
CA PHE A 5 -52.45 13.75 21.57
C PHE A 5 -51.51 13.87 22.76
N GLN A 6 -51.43 12.77 23.51
CA GLN A 6 -50.68 12.63 24.76
C GLN A 6 -49.17 12.61 24.52
N THR A 7 -48.47 13.27 25.43
CA THR A 7 -47.07 13.03 25.76
C THR A 7 -46.89 11.61 26.30
N GLY A 8 -46.23 10.73 25.54
CA GLY A 8 -45.87 9.38 25.97
C GLY A 8 -44.36 9.16 25.87
N SER A 9 -43.70 9.12 27.03
CA SER A 9 -42.36 8.59 27.22
C SER A 9 -42.24 7.17 26.64
N LEU A 10 -41.18 6.90 25.88
CA LEU A 10 -40.72 5.53 25.61
C LEU A 10 -39.20 5.44 25.83
N LEU A 11 -38.81 5.56 27.09
CA LEU A 11 -37.71 4.75 27.63
C LEU A 11 -38.25 3.33 27.87
N SER A 12 -37.38 2.33 27.67
CA SER A 12 -37.48 0.93 28.09
C SER A 12 -38.56 0.02 27.46
N ILE A 13 -38.15 -0.77 26.46
CA ILE A 13 -38.57 -2.17 26.36
C ILE A 13 -37.31 -3.02 26.09
N PHE A 14 -36.80 -3.68 27.13
CA PHE A 14 -35.88 -4.82 27.04
C PHE A 14 -36.55 -5.99 27.75
N ALA A 15 -36.81 -7.05 26.97
CA ALA A 15 -37.21 -8.43 27.30
C ALA A 15 -38.31 -8.83 26.29
N SER A 16 -38.34 -9.98 25.64
CA SER A 16 -37.49 -11.17 25.63
C SER A 16 -38.04 -12.07 24.52
N ILE A 17 -37.32 -12.28 23.42
CA ILE A 17 -37.58 -13.41 22.50
C ILE A 17 -36.24 -13.93 21.97
N ASN A 18 -35.99 -15.20 22.26
CA ASN A 18 -34.84 -15.98 21.83
C ASN A 18 -34.75 -16.04 20.30
N GLY A 19 -33.55 -15.80 19.75
CA GLY A 19 -33.17 -16.35 18.44
C GLY A 19 -33.08 -15.42 17.23
N PHE A 20 -32.95 -14.10 17.38
CA PHE A 20 -32.63 -13.25 16.23
C PHE A 20 -31.12 -13.00 16.10
N ASN A 21 -30.54 -13.54 15.02
CA ASN A 21 -29.32 -13.02 14.43
C ASN A 21 -29.37 -11.49 14.45
N GLN A 22 -28.30 -10.83 14.90
CA GLN A 22 -28.13 -9.38 14.74
C GLN A 22 -28.06 -9.06 13.24
N ALA A 23 -29.23 -8.91 12.60
CA ALA A 23 -29.32 -8.25 11.32
C ALA A 23 -28.96 -6.79 11.58
N VAL A 24 -27.78 -6.38 11.11
CA VAL A 24 -27.39 -4.98 11.06
C VAL A 24 -28.44 -4.28 10.19
N ILE A 25 -29.30 -3.47 10.81
CA ILE A 25 -30.33 -2.71 10.09
C ILE A 25 -29.60 -1.65 9.27
N ALA A 26 -29.60 -1.80 7.94
CA ALA A 26 -29.10 -0.79 7.02
C ALA A 26 -29.83 0.54 7.26
N LEU A 27 -29.09 1.66 7.25
CA LEU A 27 -29.71 2.97 7.42
C LEU A 27 -30.62 3.27 6.23
N GLN A 28 -31.77 3.90 6.49
CA GLN A 28 -32.60 4.45 5.41
C GLN A 28 -31.79 5.49 4.61
N PRO A 29 -31.99 5.60 3.29
CA PRO A 29 -31.25 6.54 2.43
C PRO A 29 -31.26 7.99 2.96
N GLU A 30 -32.36 8.44 3.53
CA GLU A 30 -32.52 9.77 4.11
C GLU A 30 -31.59 9.99 5.31
N ILE A 31 -31.38 8.96 6.14
CA ILE A 31 -30.47 9.01 7.29
C ILE A 31 -29.02 9.06 6.81
N ILE A 32 -28.69 8.30 5.76
CA ILE A 32 -27.36 8.34 5.12
C ILE A 32 -27.09 9.74 4.58
N TYR A 33 -28.06 10.32 3.86
CA TYR A 33 -27.97 11.69 3.36
C TYR A 33 -27.77 12.69 4.50
N GLN A 34 -28.61 12.68 5.54
CA GLN A 34 -28.50 13.61 6.67
C GLN A 34 -27.15 13.50 7.38
N LYS A 35 -26.63 12.29 7.54
CA LYS A 35 -25.30 12.04 8.14
C LYS A 35 -24.17 12.54 7.25
N ALA A 36 -24.25 12.32 5.94
CA ALA A 36 -23.18 12.63 4.99
C ALA A 36 -23.16 14.09 4.55
N ASN A 37 -24.33 14.68 4.35
CA ASN A 37 -24.53 16.01 3.76
C ASN A 37 -23.63 17.09 4.37
N PRO A 38 -23.52 17.25 5.71
CA PRO A 38 -22.69 18.31 6.30
C PRO A 38 -21.19 18.20 5.96
N ALA A 39 -20.70 16.99 5.66
CA ALA A 39 -19.29 16.73 5.37
C ALA A 39 -18.95 16.76 3.86
N VAL A 40 -19.95 16.84 2.98
CA VAL A 40 -19.74 16.96 1.52
C VAL A 40 -19.73 18.42 1.11
N VAL A 41 -18.65 18.83 0.44
CA VAL A 41 -18.30 20.22 0.18
C VAL A 41 -18.23 20.49 -1.32
N ALA A 42 -18.45 21.74 -1.73
CA ALA A 42 -18.12 22.17 -3.08
C ALA A 42 -16.71 22.77 -3.10
N ILE A 43 -15.93 22.41 -4.11
CA ILE A 43 -14.56 22.87 -4.33
C ILE A 43 -14.54 23.67 -5.63
N ILE A 44 -13.90 24.84 -5.57
CA ILE A 44 -13.73 25.75 -6.69
C ILE A 44 -12.25 26.05 -6.85
N ALA A 45 -11.66 25.62 -7.96
CA ALA A 45 -10.32 26.00 -8.34
C ALA A 45 -10.38 27.33 -9.12
N LEU A 46 -9.58 28.31 -8.69
CA LEU A 46 -9.54 29.64 -9.29
C LEU A 46 -8.19 29.86 -9.98
N GLN A 47 -8.21 30.47 -11.16
CA GLN A 47 -7.03 31.04 -11.82
C GLN A 47 -7.34 32.50 -12.12
N ASN A 48 -6.46 33.43 -11.73
CA ASN A 48 -6.69 34.87 -11.89
C ASN A 48 -8.07 35.34 -11.36
N ARG A 49 -8.48 34.80 -10.20
CA ARG A 49 -9.80 35.02 -9.56
C ARG A 49 -11.01 34.52 -10.35
N GLN A 50 -10.83 33.82 -11.46
CA GLN A 50 -11.91 33.21 -12.24
C GLN A 50 -11.98 31.70 -12.00
N PRO A 51 -13.18 31.09 -11.86
CA PRO A 51 -13.33 29.65 -11.76
C PRO A 51 -12.83 28.94 -13.01
N VAL A 52 -11.89 28.00 -12.84
CA VAL A 52 -11.37 27.14 -13.92
C VAL A 52 -11.77 25.67 -13.78
N SER A 53 -12.17 25.26 -12.58
CA SER A 53 -12.71 23.92 -12.32
C SER A 53 -13.56 23.95 -11.05
N TYR A 54 -14.55 23.06 -11.00
CA TYR A 54 -15.40 22.87 -9.84
C TYR A 54 -15.73 21.38 -9.67
N GLY A 55 -16.07 21.01 -8.44
CA GLY A 55 -16.46 19.64 -8.10
C GLY A 55 -16.76 19.51 -6.62
N SER A 56 -16.82 18.27 -6.18
CA SER A 56 -17.12 17.91 -4.80
C SER A 56 -15.88 17.52 -4.02
N GLY A 57 -15.99 17.53 -2.70
CA GLY A 57 -15.02 16.94 -1.78
C GLY A 57 -15.71 16.33 -0.58
N VAL A 58 -14.98 15.50 0.16
CA VAL A 58 -15.45 14.96 1.44
C VAL A 58 -14.49 15.31 2.57
N ILE A 59 -15.01 15.90 3.65
CA ILE A 59 -14.26 16.13 4.88
C ILE A 59 -14.10 14.78 5.60
N ILE A 60 -12.86 14.33 5.79
CA ILE A 60 -12.52 13.03 6.39
C ILE A 60 -11.94 13.15 7.81
N SER A 61 -11.85 14.38 8.34
CA SER A 61 -11.39 14.64 9.70
C SER A 61 -11.98 15.93 10.24
N PRO A 62 -12.35 16.00 11.53
CA PRO A 62 -12.84 17.23 12.15
C PRO A 62 -11.84 18.39 12.11
N ARG A 63 -10.57 18.11 11.83
CA ARG A 63 -9.51 19.11 11.63
C ARG A 63 -9.50 19.70 10.21
N GLY A 64 -10.49 19.40 9.37
CA GLY A 64 -10.63 19.98 8.03
C GLY A 64 -9.68 19.38 6.99
N TRP A 65 -9.47 18.07 7.04
CA TRP A 65 -8.84 17.33 5.94
C TRP A 65 -9.91 16.90 4.96
N ILE A 66 -9.70 17.19 3.68
CA ILE A 66 -10.66 16.93 2.60
C ILE A 66 -10.00 16.11 1.51
N VAL A 67 -10.68 15.07 1.05
CA VAL A 67 -10.29 14.33 -0.17
C VAL A 67 -11.19 14.79 -1.32
N THR A 68 -10.60 14.89 -2.51
CA THR A 68 -11.31 15.16 -3.76
C THR A 68 -10.58 14.50 -4.92
N ALA A 69 -11.12 14.62 -6.13
CA ALA A 69 -10.46 14.20 -7.35
C ALA A 69 -9.37 15.22 -7.77
N ASN A 70 -8.25 14.75 -8.32
CA ASN A 70 -7.12 15.62 -8.67
C ASN A 70 -7.48 16.62 -9.79
N HIS A 71 -8.29 16.22 -10.76
CA HIS A 71 -8.74 17.14 -11.80
C HIS A 71 -9.64 18.28 -11.28
N VAL A 72 -10.32 18.11 -10.14
CA VAL A 72 -11.16 19.16 -9.51
C VAL A 72 -10.31 20.33 -9.04
N VAL A 73 -9.08 20.08 -8.57
CA VAL A 73 -8.19 21.14 -8.09
C VAL A 73 -7.37 21.82 -9.20
N ALA A 74 -7.46 21.36 -10.46
CA ALA A 74 -6.90 22.00 -11.66
C ALA A 74 -5.50 22.63 -11.49
N ASN A 75 -4.55 21.89 -10.90
CA ASN A 75 -3.17 22.35 -10.66
C ASN A 75 -3.01 23.57 -9.72
N GLN A 76 -4.07 24.00 -9.07
CA GLN A 76 -4.02 25.09 -8.10
C GLN A 76 -3.45 24.65 -6.75
N ARG A 77 -2.59 25.48 -6.16
CA ARG A 77 -2.09 25.27 -4.79
C ARG A 77 -3.13 25.62 -3.73
N ASN A 78 -4.07 26.50 -4.07
CA ASN A 78 -5.15 26.93 -3.21
C ASN A 78 -6.48 26.79 -3.95
N VAL A 79 -7.53 26.45 -3.21
CA VAL A 79 -8.90 26.36 -3.69
C VAL A 79 -9.85 27.04 -2.72
N SER A 80 -11.00 27.49 -3.21
CA SER A 80 -12.12 27.90 -2.37
C SER A 80 -12.99 26.68 -2.08
N VAL A 81 -13.36 26.50 -0.83
CA VAL A 81 -14.19 25.36 -0.40
C VAL A 81 -15.44 25.87 0.29
N LYS A 82 -16.61 25.63 -0.31
CA LYS A 82 -17.91 25.94 0.29
C LYS A 82 -18.36 24.75 1.14
N VAL A 83 -18.39 24.96 2.46
CA VAL A 83 -18.90 24.02 3.46
C VAL A 83 -20.22 24.57 4.00
N LEU A 84 -21.33 23.95 3.63
CA LEU A 84 -22.67 24.53 3.84
C LEU A 84 -22.68 25.97 3.29
N GLU A 85 -23.08 26.97 4.08
CA GLU A 85 -23.11 28.38 3.65
C GLU A 85 -21.79 29.15 3.85
N LYS A 86 -20.74 28.51 4.36
CA LYS A 86 -19.45 29.17 4.63
C LYS A 86 -18.41 28.82 3.60
N VAL A 87 -17.63 29.81 3.17
CA VAL A 87 -16.51 29.63 2.24
C VAL A 87 -15.20 29.68 3.02
N TYR A 88 -14.36 28.66 2.82
CA TYR A 88 -13.05 28.52 3.43
C TYR A 88 -11.96 28.51 2.36
N ARG A 89 -10.76 28.97 2.73
CA ARG A 89 -9.56 28.72 1.93
C ARG A 89 -9.02 27.32 2.23
N GLY A 90 -8.79 26.54 1.18
CA GLY A 90 -8.16 25.23 1.24
C GLY A 90 -6.79 25.23 0.57
N ALA A 91 -5.78 24.68 1.24
CA ALA A 91 -4.48 24.41 0.64
C ALA A 91 -4.44 22.98 0.09
N VAL A 92 -4.01 22.79 -1.16
CA VAL A 92 -3.77 21.45 -1.72
C VAL A 92 -2.42 20.97 -1.23
N VAL A 93 -2.41 19.98 -0.34
CA VAL A 93 -1.23 19.56 0.42
C VAL A 93 -0.60 18.26 -0.08
N ALA A 94 -1.35 17.44 -0.82
CA ALA A 94 -0.80 16.34 -1.62
C ALA A 94 -1.70 15.97 -2.78
N ARG A 95 -1.13 15.24 -3.73
CA ARG A 95 -1.78 14.77 -4.96
C ARG A 95 -1.27 13.38 -5.29
N ASP A 96 -2.12 12.58 -5.90
CA ASP A 96 -1.77 11.36 -6.62
C ASP A 96 -2.43 11.45 -8.00
N PRO A 97 -1.76 12.10 -8.98
CA PRO A 97 -2.32 12.28 -10.31
C PRO A 97 -2.64 10.96 -11.02
N ASN A 98 -1.88 9.90 -10.74
CA ASN A 98 -2.08 8.57 -11.32
C ASN A 98 -3.39 7.92 -10.87
N ASN A 99 -3.84 8.22 -9.65
CA ASN A 99 -5.10 7.74 -9.10
C ASN A 99 -6.18 8.83 -9.09
N ASP A 100 -5.97 9.97 -9.77
CA ASP A 100 -6.86 11.14 -9.76
C ASP A 100 -7.31 11.56 -8.35
N LEU A 101 -6.40 11.59 -7.37
CA LEU A 101 -6.71 12.01 -5.99
C LEU A 101 -5.96 13.28 -5.59
N ALA A 102 -6.60 14.12 -4.79
CA ALA A 102 -5.96 15.24 -4.10
C ALA A 102 -6.42 15.33 -2.64
N LEU A 103 -5.51 15.76 -1.76
CA LEU A 103 -5.82 16.09 -0.38
C LEU A 103 -5.71 17.60 -0.16
N ILE A 104 -6.72 18.15 0.49
CA ILE A 104 -6.85 19.56 0.85
C ILE A 104 -6.87 19.68 2.37
N LYS A 105 -6.16 20.69 2.89
CA LYS A 105 -6.27 21.13 4.28
C LYS A 105 -6.98 22.47 4.34
N LEU A 106 -8.12 22.52 5.03
CA LEU A 106 -8.81 23.77 5.33
C LEU A 106 -8.09 24.58 6.41
N GLN A 107 -8.08 25.89 6.21
CA GLN A 107 -7.72 26.87 7.23
C GLN A 107 -8.98 27.19 8.05
N SER A 108 -9.26 26.40 9.08
CA SER A 108 -10.36 26.61 10.02
C SER A 108 -9.91 26.33 11.45
N GLN A 109 -10.33 27.18 12.40
CA GLN A 109 -10.13 26.98 13.83
C GLN A 109 -11.25 26.14 14.48
N GLN A 110 -12.38 25.98 13.80
CA GLN A 110 -13.54 25.23 14.27
C GLN A 110 -13.45 23.75 13.86
N ARG A 111 -13.98 22.85 14.71
CA ARG A 111 -14.21 21.46 14.33
C ARG A 111 -15.27 21.39 13.24
N LEU A 112 -15.01 20.59 12.21
CA LEU A 112 -15.90 20.42 11.07
C LEU A 112 -16.58 19.04 11.09
N PRO A 113 -17.79 18.91 10.51
CA PRO A 113 -18.38 17.59 10.27
C PRO A 113 -17.49 16.76 9.37
N SER A 114 -17.40 15.45 9.62
CA SER A 114 -16.52 14.57 8.85
C SER A 114 -17.06 13.16 8.75
N LEU A 115 -16.70 12.46 7.68
CA LEU A 115 -17.03 11.05 7.47
C LEU A 115 -15.83 10.15 7.70
N ARG A 116 -16.12 8.92 8.13
CA ARG A 116 -15.13 7.87 8.32
C ARG A 116 -14.84 7.19 6.98
N LEU A 117 -13.57 6.85 6.77
CA LEU A 117 -13.15 5.99 5.66
C LEU A 117 -13.30 4.53 6.08
N GLN A 118 -13.92 3.72 5.23
CA GLN A 118 -13.94 2.26 5.39
C GLN A 118 -12.53 1.70 5.24
N SER A 119 -12.16 0.72 6.08
CA SER A 119 -10.84 0.08 6.09
C SER A 119 -10.74 -1.19 5.23
N ILE A 120 -11.88 -1.79 4.90
CA ILE A 120 -11.98 -3.05 4.17
C ILE A 120 -12.40 -2.73 2.72
N PRO A 121 -11.94 -3.46 1.69
CA PRO A 121 -12.46 -3.30 0.34
C PRO A 121 -13.98 -3.56 0.28
N PRO A 122 -14.73 -2.83 -0.57
CA PRO A 122 -16.15 -3.11 -0.77
C PRO A 122 -16.37 -4.45 -1.48
N LYS A 123 -17.60 -4.95 -1.46
CA LYS A 123 -17.99 -6.20 -2.16
C LYS A 123 -18.73 -5.91 -3.45
N ILE A 124 -18.57 -6.77 -4.46
CA ILE A 124 -19.43 -6.74 -5.65
C ILE A 124 -20.88 -7.02 -5.22
N GLY A 125 -21.83 -6.26 -5.77
CA GLY A 125 -23.24 -6.30 -5.40
C GLY A 125 -23.60 -5.45 -4.17
N GLN A 126 -22.62 -4.87 -3.47
CA GLN A 126 -22.87 -4.02 -2.31
C GLN A 126 -23.67 -2.76 -2.71
N LYS A 127 -24.72 -2.44 -1.94
CA LYS A 127 -25.49 -1.20 -2.09
C LYS A 127 -24.62 0.00 -1.75
N ILE A 128 -24.69 1.02 -2.61
CA ILE A 128 -23.90 2.25 -2.47
C ILE A 128 -24.75 3.48 -2.70
N TYR A 129 -24.24 4.61 -2.22
CA TYR A 129 -24.82 5.94 -2.42
C TYR A 129 -23.73 6.90 -2.88
N VAL A 130 -24.05 7.77 -3.84
CA VAL A 130 -23.18 8.84 -4.31
C VAL A 130 -23.77 10.16 -3.87
N LEU A 131 -22.95 10.99 -3.23
CA LEU A 131 -23.34 12.34 -2.83
C LEU A 131 -22.40 13.35 -3.48
N GLY A 132 -22.97 14.30 -4.22
CA GLY A 132 -22.24 15.41 -4.83
C GLY A 132 -22.76 16.76 -4.35
N ASN A 133 -21.91 17.78 -4.42
CA ASN A 133 -22.24 19.19 -4.26
C ASN A 133 -21.85 19.97 -5.53
N PRO A 134 -22.61 19.78 -6.63
CA PRO A 134 -22.51 20.65 -7.79
C PRO A 134 -22.84 22.09 -7.36
N LEU A 135 -21.87 23.00 -7.48
CA LEU A 135 -21.94 24.39 -7.02
C LEU A 135 -23.25 25.15 -7.38
N THR A 136 -23.94 24.71 -8.43
CA THR A 136 -25.09 25.36 -9.07
C THR A 136 -26.43 24.63 -8.88
N LEU A 137 -26.47 23.50 -8.15
CA LEU A 137 -27.68 22.70 -7.95
C LEU A 137 -27.79 22.23 -6.49
N GLU A 138 -28.95 21.74 -6.08
CA GLU A 138 -29.05 20.96 -4.85
C GLU A 138 -28.08 19.78 -4.90
N LYS A 139 -27.59 19.38 -3.72
CA LYS A 139 -26.68 18.25 -3.61
C LYS A 139 -27.32 17.00 -4.22
N SER A 140 -26.66 16.45 -5.22
CA SER A 140 -27.07 15.21 -5.89
C SER A 140 -26.92 14.04 -4.93
N PHE A 141 -27.96 13.24 -4.77
CA PHE A 141 -27.92 12.01 -3.99
C PHE A 141 -28.53 10.88 -4.81
N THR A 142 -27.71 9.91 -5.21
CA THR A 142 -28.12 8.78 -6.05
C THR A 142 -27.65 7.48 -5.43
N ASP A 143 -28.32 6.39 -5.75
CA ASP A 143 -27.99 5.06 -5.23
C ASP A 143 -27.76 4.06 -6.36
N GLY A 144 -27.11 2.96 -6.02
CA GLY A 144 -26.76 1.91 -6.96
C GLY A 144 -26.04 0.76 -6.28
N ILE A 145 -25.27 0.00 -7.05
CA ILE A 145 -24.44 -1.09 -6.52
C ILE A 145 -23.01 -1.00 -7.03
N VAL A 146 -22.09 -1.64 -6.32
CA VAL A 146 -20.76 -1.98 -6.86
C VAL A 146 -20.94 -3.06 -7.92
N SER A 147 -20.68 -2.74 -9.19
CA SER A 147 -20.82 -3.70 -10.28
C SER A 147 -19.55 -4.52 -10.54
N ARG A 148 -18.37 -3.96 -10.25
CA ARG A 148 -17.06 -4.61 -10.47
C ARG A 148 -15.97 -3.96 -9.62
N LEU A 149 -14.93 -4.73 -9.32
CA LEU A 149 -13.65 -4.25 -8.81
C LEU A 149 -12.56 -4.70 -9.79
N ASP A 150 -11.62 -3.82 -10.13
CA ASP A 150 -10.44 -4.23 -10.91
C ASP A 150 -9.30 -4.71 -10.01
N ASP A 151 -8.20 -5.19 -10.62
CA ASP A 151 -7.02 -5.71 -9.91
C ASP A 151 -6.34 -4.67 -9.00
N ASN A 152 -6.59 -3.38 -9.26
CA ASN A 152 -6.08 -2.25 -8.47
C ASN A 152 -7.08 -1.77 -7.40
N GLY A 153 -8.24 -2.41 -7.31
CA GLY A 153 -9.33 -2.09 -6.40
C GLY A 153 -10.20 -0.89 -6.83
N VAL A 154 -10.05 -0.38 -8.06
CA VAL A 154 -10.92 0.67 -8.59
C VAL A 154 -12.36 0.16 -8.62
N ILE A 155 -13.27 0.97 -8.09
CA ILE A 155 -14.67 0.60 -7.89
C ILE A 155 -15.45 1.02 -9.12
N GLN A 156 -16.07 0.07 -9.79
CA GLN A 156 -17.08 0.33 -10.81
C GLN A 156 -18.47 0.25 -10.18
N TYR A 157 -19.35 1.21 -10.46
CA TYR A 157 -20.69 1.26 -9.88
C TYR A 157 -21.76 1.80 -10.85
N THR A 158 -23.03 1.61 -10.48
CA THR A 158 -24.20 1.92 -11.34
C THR A 158 -24.97 3.18 -10.97
N ALA A 159 -24.73 3.77 -9.80
CA ALA A 159 -25.40 4.99 -9.35
C ALA A 159 -25.18 6.17 -10.33
N PRO A 160 -26.24 6.80 -10.87
CA PRO A 160 -26.12 7.91 -11.81
C PRO A 160 -25.23 9.03 -11.27
N THR A 161 -24.27 9.46 -12.09
CA THR A 161 -23.27 10.45 -11.72
C THR A 161 -23.10 11.50 -12.80
N ASN A 162 -23.16 12.77 -12.40
CA ASN A 162 -23.12 13.94 -13.27
C ASN A 162 -21.89 14.82 -12.98
N PRO A 163 -21.52 15.72 -13.90
CA PRO A 163 -20.56 16.79 -13.61
C PRO A 163 -20.94 17.51 -12.30
N GLY A 164 -19.97 17.59 -11.38
CA GLY A 164 -20.18 18.09 -10.01
C GLY A 164 -20.06 17.02 -8.93
N ASN A 165 -20.35 15.74 -9.24
CA ASN A 165 -20.13 14.64 -8.30
C ASN A 165 -18.65 14.27 -8.14
N SER A 166 -17.82 14.54 -9.15
CA SER A 166 -16.38 14.28 -9.11
C SER A 166 -15.75 14.82 -7.84
N GLY A 167 -15.01 13.96 -7.13
CA GLY A 167 -14.39 14.26 -5.84
C GLY A 167 -15.31 14.07 -4.62
N GLY A 168 -16.60 13.84 -4.83
CA GLY A 168 -17.57 13.50 -3.77
C GLY A 168 -17.42 12.05 -3.30
N PRO A 169 -18.01 11.70 -2.14
CA PRO A 169 -17.90 10.36 -1.60
C PRO A 169 -18.83 9.36 -2.30
N LEU A 170 -18.31 8.16 -2.50
CA LEU A 170 -19.09 6.93 -2.64
C LEU A 170 -19.25 6.32 -1.23
N LEU A 171 -20.49 6.09 -0.80
CA LEU A 171 -20.85 5.70 0.56
C LEU A 171 -21.42 4.28 0.61
N ASN A 172 -21.17 3.57 1.71
CA ASN A 172 -21.89 2.33 2.05
C ASN A 172 -23.20 2.61 2.81
N GLU A 173 -23.95 1.57 3.13
CA GLU A 173 -25.22 1.61 3.89
C GLU A 173 -25.07 2.13 5.33
N ASN A 174 -23.84 2.22 5.85
CA ASN A 174 -23.53 2.84 7.15
C ASN A 174 -23.18 4.33 7.03
N GLY A 175 -23.18 4.90 5.81
CA GLY A 175 -22.74 6.27 5.53
C GLY A 175 -21.22 6.47 5.71
N GLU A 176 -20.42 5.42 5.57
CA GLU A 176 -18.96 5.50 5.53
C GLU A 176 -18.48 5.63 4.09
N VAL A 177 -17.38 6.36 3.90
CA VAL A 177 -16.76 6.54 2.59
C VAL A 177 -16.05 5.25 2.19
N ILE A 178 -16.41 4.67 1.04
CA ILE A 178 -15.74 3.51 0.44
C ILE A 178 -14.88 3.89 -0.76
N GLY A 179 -15.13 5.06 -1.35
CA GLY A 179 -14.31 5.62 -2.41
C GLY A 179 -14.64 7.07 -2.71
N VAL A 180 -13.90 7.65 -3.65
CA VAL A 180 -14.09 9.03 -4.14
C VAL A 180 -14.39 8.98 -5.63
N VAL A 181 -15.49 9.63 -6.03
CA VAL A 181 -15.95 9.66 -7.43
C VAL A 181 -14.88 10.31 -8.31
N SER A 182 -14.52 9.65 -9.41
CA SER A 182 -13.49 10.12 -10.34
C SER A 182 -14.00 10.07 -11.79
N ARG A 183 -13.35 10.82 -12.68
CA ARG A 183 -13.53 10.66 -14.13
C ARG A 183 -12.84 9.35 -14.49
N GLY A 184 -13.59 8.33 -14.93
CA GLY A 184 -13.11 6.96 -15.13
C GLY A 184 -11.62 6.82 -15.48
N VAL A 185 -10.91 6.00 -14.71
CA VAL A 185 -9.52 5.58 -15.00
C VAL A 185 -9.48 5.00 -16.42
N PRO A 186 -8.44 5.30 -17.24
CA PRO A 186 -8.55 5.28 -18.70
C PRO A 186 -8.98 3.93 -19.30
N VAL A 187 -10.08 4.01 -20.05
CA VAL A 187 -10.35 3.41 -21.36
C VAL A 187 -9.32 2.36 -21.82
N SER A 188 -9.69 1.09 -21.70
CA SER A 188 -9.28 0.05 -22.67
C SER A 188 -9.58 0.55 -24.09
N ARG A 189 -8.71 0.22 -25.05
CA ARG A 189 -8.55 0.76 -26.44
C ARG A 189 -9.80 0.96 -27.33
N THR A 190 -11.03 0.84 -26.85
CA THR A 190 -12.28 0.86 -27.62
C THR A 190 -13.21 2.07 -27.37
N GLY A 191 -12.81 3.05 -26.56
CA GLY A 191 -13.26 4.44 -26.77
C GLY A 191 -14.72 4.82 -26.49
N SER A 192 -15.48 4.10 -25.67
CA SER A 192 -16.78 4.59 -25.14
C SER A 192 -17.12 3.96 -23.80
N LEU A 193 -17.46 4.79 -22.80
CA LEU A 193 -18.10 4.32 -21.57
C LEU A 193 -19.53 3.92 -21.92
N ALA A 194 -19.93 2.68 -21.61
CA ALA A 194 -21.33 2.32 -21.69
C ALA A 194 -22.16 3.25 -20.77
N PRO A 195 -23.32 3.76 -21.22
CA PRO A 195 -24.21 4.53 -20.37
C PRO A 195 -24.49 3.78 -19.05
N GLY A 196 -24.41 4.48 -17.91
CA GLY A 196 -24.72 3.90 -16.60
C GLY A 196 -23.56 3.20 -15.87
N ILE A 197 -22.31 3.32 -16.34
CA ILE A 197 -21.12 2.81 -15.65
C ILE A 197 -20.21 3.95 -15.19
N TYR A 198 -19.90 3.97 -13.90
CA TYR A 198 -19.09 5.02 -13.26
C TYR A 198 -17.98 4.43 -12.39
N PHE A 199 -17.02 5.28 -12.00
CA PHE A 199 -15.82 4.85 -11.27
C PHE A 199 -15.54 5.68 -10.03
N ALA A 200 -15.04 5.00 -9.00
CA ALA A 200 -14.54 5.62 -7.78
C ALA A 200 -13.20 5.01 -7.36
N ILE A 201 -12.35 5.85 -6.81
CA ILE A 201 -11.04 5.47 -6.30
C ILE A 201 -11.23 4.98 -4.85
N PRO A 202 -10.76 3.77 -4.49
CA PRO A 202 -11.06 3.17 -3.19
C PRO A 202 -10.33 3.88 -2.05
N THR A 203 -10.85 3.75 -0.83
CA THR A 203 -10.23 4.31 0.38
C THR A 203 -8.81 3.84 0.64
N SER A 204 -8.42 2.65 0.16
CA SER A 204 -7.04 2.15 0.28
C SER A 204 -6.02 3.08 -0.38
N LYS A 205 -6.33 3.64 -1.56
CA LYS A 205 -5.47 4.62 -2.25
C LYS A 205 -5.43 5.96 -1.49
N ILE A 206 -6.55 6.37 -0.90
CA ILE A 206 -6.62 7.55 -0.02
C ILE A 206 -5.73 7.36 1.21
N GLN A 207 -5.78 6.19 1.85
CA GLN A 207 -4.95 5.86 3.01
C GLN A 207 -3.46 5.86 2.65
N ILE A 208 -3.08 5.33 1.48
CA ILE A 208 -1.71 5.39 0.93
C ILE A 208 -1.28 6.85 0.72
N LEU A 209 -2.14 7.69 0.14
CA LEU A 209 -1.84 9.11 -0.05
C LEU A 209 -1.62 9.80 1.30
N ILE A 210 -2.50 9.55 2.29
CA ILE A 210 -2.36 10.08 3.65
C ILE A 210 -1.09 9.58 4.32
N SER A 211 -0.73 8.29 4.18
CA SER A 211 0.47 7.73 4.80
C SER A 211 1.75 8.37 4.25
N ARG A 212 1.79 8.74 2.95
CA ARG A 212 2.90 9.48 2.34
C ARG A 212 3.06 10.89 2.92
N MET A 213 1.98 11.49 3.42
CA MET A 213 1.99 12.83 4.03
C MET A 213 2.27 12.85 5.52
N ARG A 214 2.14 11.72 6.23
CA ARG A 214 2.46 11.70 7.66
C ARG A 214 3.95 12.02 7.77
N PRO A 215 4.35 13.17 8.33
CA PRO A 215 5.76 13.42 8.56
C PRO A 215 6.26 12.27 9.41
N ALA A 216 7.41 11.69 9.03
CA ALA A 216 8.08 10.70 9.85
C ALA A 216 8.13 11.25 11.29
N SER A 217 7.65 10.45 12.25
CA SER A 217 7.66 10.86 13.66
C SER A 217 9.08 11.25 14.07
N ALA A 218 9.24 11.99 15.16
CA ALA A 218 10.58 12.35 15.63
C ALA A 218 11.43 11.08 15.83
N GLU A 219 10.81 10.02 16.35
CA GLU A 219 11.40 8.69 16.53
C GLU A 219 11.73 8.02 15.19
N ALA A 220 10.88 8.12 14.17
CA ALA A 220 11.17 7.56 12.84
C ALA A 220 12.31 8.31 12.14
N ARG A 221 12.38 9.64 12.28
CA ARG A 221 13.52 10.44 11.79
C ARG A 221 14.80 10.06 12.51
N GLN A 222 14.74 9.95 13.84
CA GLN A 222 15.89 9.57 14.65
C GLN A 222 16.33 8.12 14.38
N SER A 223 15.38 7.20 14.17
CA SER A 223 15.64 5.83 13.70
C SER A 223 16.42 5.83 12.39
N ALA A 224 15.95 6.60 11.39
CA ALA A 224 16.62 6.72 10.11
C ALA A 224 18.03 7.29 10.24
N THR A 225 18.24 8.29 11.10
CA THR A 225 19.57 8.83 11.42
C THR A 225 20.50 7.77 12.00
N TYR A 226 20.01 6.97 12.97
CA TYR A 226 20.80 5.87 13.53
C TYR A 226 21.11 4.79 12.49
N HIS A 227 20.13 4.41 11.66
CA HIS A 227 20.35 3.46 10.57
C HIS A 227 21.46 3.96 9.62
N ALA A 228 21.38 5.21 9.19
CA ALA A 228 22.36 5.82 8.29
C ALA A 228 23.76 5.85 8.92
N ASN A 229 23.87 6.21 10.20
CA ASN A 229 25.14 6.15 10.93
C ASN A 229 25.69 4.72 11.03
N GLY A 230 24.83 3.72 11.22
CA GLY A 230 25.20 2.32 11.17
C GLY A 230 25.83 1.93 9.82
N LEU A 231 25.19 2.32 8.71
CA LEU A 231 25.73 2.09 7.35
C LEU A 231 27.11 2.74 7.16
N ILE A 232 27.27 3.99 7.59
CA ILE A 232 28.55 4.72 7.49
C ILE A 232 29.65 4.00 8.27
N GLN A 233 29.36 3.50 9.48
CA GLN A 233 30.35 2.76 10.27
C GLN A 233 30.67 1.39 9.64
N ALA A 234 29.67 0.69 9.10
CA ALA A 234 29.88 -0.58 8.42
C ALA A 234 30.77 -0.41 7.17
N GLN A 235 30.56 0.66 6.40
CA GLN A 235 31.39 0.99 5.24
C GLN A 235 32.85 1.28 5.64
N LYS A 236 33.07 1.87 6.81
CA LYS A 236 34.41 2.08 7.40
C LYS A 236 35.03 0.82 8.03
N GLY A 237 34.32 -0.31 8.00
CA GLY A 237 34.76 -1.56 8.65
C GLY A 237 34.54 -1.60 10.17
N ASN A 238 33.94 -0.57 10.76
CA ASN A 238 33.68 -0.47 12.20
C ASN A 238 32.40 -1.21 12.59
N TYR A 239 32.36 -2.53 12.38
CA TYR A 239 31.13 -3.32 12.50
C TYR A 239 30.51 -3.34 13.89
N ARG A 240 31.32 -3.29 14.98
CA ARG A 240 30.78 -3.20 16.35
C ARG A 240 29.98 -1.92 16.56
N ARG A 241 30.53 -0.78 16.13
CA ARG A 241 29.87 0.52 16.20
C ARG A 241 28.66 0.61 15.27
N ALA A 242 28.72 -0.06 14.11
CA ALA A 242 27.56 -0.19 13.23
C ALA A 242 26.39 -0.90 13.92
N ILE A 243 26.67 -2.02 14.60
CA ILE A 243 25.67 -2.78 15.37
C ILE A 243 25.05 -1.92 16.48
N GLU A 244 25.84 -1.13 17.21
CA GLU A 244 25.31 -0.21 18.23
C GLU A 244 24.31 0.78 17.63
N TYR A 245 24.63 1.38 16.49
CA TYR A 245 23.71 2.28 15.80
C TYR A 245 22.46 1.56 15.28
N TYR A 246 22.60 0.37 14.71
CA TYR A 246 21.44 -0.42 14.30
C TYR A 246 20.55 -0.83 15.48
N ASN A 247 21.12 -1.10 16.66
CA ASN A 247 20.35 -1.36 17.88
C ASN A 247 19.48 -0.15 18.28
N GLN A 248 20.01 1.07 18.17
CA GLN A 248 19.24 2.29 18.43
C GLN A 248 18.10 2.45 17.42
N ALA A 249 18.38 2.25 16.13
CA ALA A 249 17.37 2.34 15.07
C ALA A 249 16.25 1.30 15.27
N ILE A 250 16.59 0.05 15.57
CA ILE A 250 15.62 -1.02 15.82
C ILE A 250 14.74 -0.73 17.03
N ARG A 251 15.27 -0.12 18.10
CA ARG A 251 14.46 0.26 19.26
C ARG A 251 13.40 1.30 18.93
N LEU A 252 13.70 2.24 18.04
CA LEU A 252 12.79 3.30 17.62
C LEU A 252 11.81 2.82 16.55
N GLU A 253 12.26 1.94 15.65
CA GLU A 253 11.46 1.39 14.56
C GLU A 253 11.66 -0.13 14.41
N PRO A 254 11.00 -0.94 15.25
CA PRO A 254 11.23 -2.39 15.32
C PRO A 254 10.69 -3.16 14.10
N ARG A 255 9.98 -2.48 13.19
CA ARG A 255 9.43 -3.04 11.94
C ARG A 255 10.22 -2.64 10.69
N ASN A 256 11.43 -2.11 10.85
CA ASN A 256 12.29 -1.77 9.72
C ASN A 256 13.18 -2.96 9.32
N ALA A 257 12.70 -3.79 8.38
CA ALA A 257 13.39 -5.01 7.95
C ALA A 257 14.82 -4.79 7.45
N ASN A 258 15.08 -3.68 6.74
CA ASN A 258 16.41 -3.36 6.21
C ASN A 258 17.43 -3.15 7.33
N THR A 259 17.02 -2.61 8.48
CA THR A 259 17.91 -2.41 9.63
C THR A 259 18.39 -3.74 10.19
N TYR A 260 17.51 -4.74 10.28
CA TYR A 260 17.88 -6.10 10.68
C TYR A 260 18.82 -6.75 9.66
N VAL A 261 18.55 -6.64 8.35
CA VAL A 261 19.46 -7.15 7.30
C VAL A 261 20.86 -6.56 7.44
N ASN A 262 20.96 -5.24 7.66
CA ASN A 262 22.24 -4.57 7.79
C ASN A 262 22.97 -4.92 9.09
N ARG A 263 22.23 -5.10 10.20
CA ARG A 263 22.80 -5.60 11.46
C ARG A 263 23.32 -7.03 11.33
N ALA A 264 22.57 -7.91 10.66
CA ALA A 264 23.00 -9.28 10.35
C ALA A 264 24.28 -9.30 9.51
N ASN A 265 24.37 -8.47 8.48
CA ASN A 265 25.57 -8.31 7.66
C ASN A 265 26.80 -7.90 8.51
N ALA A 266 26.63 -6.92 9.40
CA ALA A 266 27.70 -6.49 10.30
C ALA A 266 28.11 -7.60 11.29
N GLN A 267 27.15 -8.35 11.82
CA GLN A 267 27.41 -9.50 12.69
C GLN A 267 28.16 -10.62 11.95
N LEU A 268 27.84 -10.88 10.67
CA LEU A 268 28.60 -11.82 9.85
C LEU A 268 30.06 -11.40 9.68
N LYS A 269 30.33 -10.11 9.49
CA LYS A 269 31.71 -9.59 9.41
C LYS A 269 32.48 -9.77 10.73
N LEU A 270 31.77 -9.82 11.85
CA LEU A 270 32.33 -10.16 13.17
C LEU A 270 32.28 -11.66 13.49
N LYS A 271 31.90 -12.52 12.53
CA LYS A 271 31.72 -13.97 12.70
C LYS A 271 30.69 -14.37 13.77
N ASN A 272 29.76 -13.48 14.11
CA ASN A 272 28.60 -13.81 14.95
C ASN A 272 27.49 -14.40 14.08
N TYR A 273 27.65 -15.67 13.71
CA TYR A 273 26.74 -16.36 12.79
C TYR A 273 25.34 -16.57 13.35
N ARG A 274 25.22 -16.89 14.65
CA ARG A 274 23.92 -17.11 15.30
C ARG A 274 23.09 -15.84 15.33
N GLY A 275 23.68 -14.72 15.76
CA GLY A 275 23.00 -13.43 15.73
C GLY A 275 22.54 -13.07 14.32
N ALA A 276 23.39 -13.32 13.31
CA ALA A 276 23.05 -12.98 11.93
C ALA A 276 21.83 -13.78 11.44
N VAL A 277 21.73 -15.06 11.78
CA VAL A 277 20.56 -15.89 11.47
C VAL A 277 19.30 -15.34 12.11
N GLU A 278 19.37 -14.96 13.40
CA GLU A 278 18.24 -14.38 14.14
C GLU A 278 17.77 -13.06 13.49
N ASP A 279 18.69 -12.18 13.11
CA ASP A 279 18.37 -10.91 12.47
C ASP A 279 17.80 -11.08 11.06
N TYR A 280 18.35 -11.99 10.24
CA TYR A 280 17.75 -12.29 8.94
C TYR A 280 16.35 -12.90 9.09
N ALA A 281 16.13 -13.77 10.07
CA ALA A 281 14.82 -14.33 10.35
C ALA A 281 13.81 -13.24 10.72
N GLN A 282 14.21 -12.28 11.55
CA GLN A 282 13.37 -11.14 11.90
C GLN A 282 13.06 -10.25 10.68
N ALA A 283 14.06 -9.97 9.83
CA ALA A 283 13.86 -9.22 8.60
C ALA A 283 12.85 -9.90 7.67
N ILE A 284 12.96 -11.23 7.52
CA ILE A 284 12.06 -12.06 6.71
C ILE A 284 10.64 -12.06 7.29
N GLN A 285 10.49 -12.15 8.62
CA GLN A 285 9.18 -12.07 9.26
C GLN A 285 8.48 -10.73 9.00
N ILE A 286 9.25 -9.63 9.00
CA ILE A 286 8.73 -8.28 8.73
C ILE A 286 8.42 -8.09 7.25
N ASN A 287 9.30 -8.54 6.35
CA ASN A 287 9.12 -8.47 4.91
C ASN A 287 9.49 -9.80 4.24
N PRO A 288 8.50 -10.67 3.97
CA PRO A 288 8.72 -11.98 3.35
C PRO A 288 9.26 -11.96 1.92
N ASN A 289 9.31 -10.79 1.27
CA ASN A 289 9.76 -10.64 -0.12
C ASN A 289 11.24 -10.22 -0.24
N LEU A 290 12.00 -10.22 0.87
CA LEU A 290 13.43 -9.90 0.86
C LEU A 290 14.29 -11.08 0.39
N SER A 291 14.36 -11.29 -0.92
CA SER A 291 15.18 -12.37 -1.52
C SER A 291 16.64 -12.38 -1.03
N GLY A 292 17.25 -11.20 -0.86
CA GLY A 292 18.60 -11.06 -0.32
C GLY A 292 18.76 -11.55 1.12
N ALA A 293 17.72 -11.41 1.96
CA ALA A 293 17.76 -11.89 3.35
C ALA A 293 17.75 -13.42 3.41
N TYR A 294 16.94 -14.08 2.57
CA TYR A 294 16.96 -15.54 2.42
C TYR A 294 18.31 -16.03 1.90
N TYR A 295 18.84 -15.42 0.83
CA TYR A 295 20.15 -15.79 0.28
C TYR A 295 21.27 -15.66 1.32
N ASN A 296 21.30 -14.55 2.05
CA ASN A 296 22.33 -14.34 3.07
C ASN A 296 22.17 -15.35 4.22
N ARG A 297 20.95 -15.57 4.72
CA ARG A 297 20.69 -16.55 5.79
C ARG A 297 21.04 -17.98 5.36
N GLY A 298 20.71 -18.35 4.12
CA GLY A 298 21.12 -19.62 3.51
C GLY A 298 22.64 -19.78 3.45
N SER A 299 23.36 -18.69 3.14
CA SER A 299 24.84 -18.68 3.18
C SER A 299 25.39 -18.88 4.59
N VAL A 300 24.72 -18.34 5.62
CA VAL A 300 25.09 -18.60 7.01
C VAL A 300 24.83 -20.05 7.40
N TYR A 301 23.67 -20.60 7.04
CA TYR A 301 23.36 -22.00 7.32
C TYR A 301 24.34 -22.96 6.62
N GLN A 302 24.72 -22.67 5.38
CA GLN A 302 25.74 -23.43 4.66
C GLN A 302 27.07 -23.41 5.41
N PHE A 303 27.51 -22.24 5.90
CA PHE A 303 28.72 -22.13 6.72
C PHE A 303 28.62 -22.92 8.03
N LEU A 304 27.44 -22.92 8.66
CA LEU A 304 27.13 -23.70 9.86
C LEU A 304 26.87 -25.20 9.56
N LYS A 305 27.04 -25.64 8.31
CA LYS A 305 26.80 -27.01 7.84
C LYS A 305 25.35 -27.50 7.96
N ASP A 306 24.39 -26.59 8.15
CA ASP A 306 22.95 -26.89 8.09
C ASP A 306 22.48 -26.82 6.63
N LYS A 307 22.88 -27.84 5.85
CA LYS A 307 22.66 -27.92 4.39
C LYS A 307 21.17 -27.86 4.02
N ASN A 308 20.31 -28.48 4.82
CA ASN A 308 18.87 -28.53 4.55
C ASN A 308 18.23 -27.14 4.66
N LYS A 309 18.54 -26.37 5.72
CA LYS A 309 18.02 -25.00 5.83
C LYS A 309 18.63 -24.08 4.78
N ALA A 310 19.91 -24.26 4.44
CA ALA A 310 20.54 -23.50 3.37
C ALA A 310 19.83 -23.70 2.02
N LEU A 311 19.53 -24.95 1.68
CA LEU A 311 18.81 -25.32 0.46
C LEU A 311 17.42 -24.66 0.40
N GLN A 312 16.64 -24.75 1.48
CA GLN A 312 15.31 -24.13 1.57
C GLN A 312 15.37 -22.61 1.38
N ASP A 313 16.34 -21.94 2.02
CA ASP A 313 16.50 -20.50 1.91
C ASP A 313 16.93 -20.07 0.50
N TYR A 314 17.84 -20.81 -0.15
CA TYR A 314 18.21 -20.52 -1.55
C TYR A 314 17.04 -20.73 -2.52
N ASP A 315 16.22 -21.76 -2.33
CA ASP A 315 15.01 -21.99 -3.12
C ASP A 315 14.04 -20.80 -3.03
N LEU A 316 13.80 -20.31 -1.81
CA LEU A 316 12.95 -19.14 -1.58
C LEU A 316 13.56 -17.87 -2.16
N ALA A 317 14.87 -17.65 -2.00
CA ALA A 317 15.57 -16.51 -2.59
C ALA A 317 15.41 -16.46 -4.11
N ILE A 318 15.59 -17.59 -4.80
CA ILE A 318 15.45 -17.70 -6.26
C ILE A 318 13.99 -17.46 -6.68
N ARG A 319 13.03 -18.08 -5.99
CA ARG A 319 11.60 -17.95 -6.30
C ARG A 319 11.12 -16.50 -6.17
N ILE A 320 11.50 -15.81 -5.09
CA ILE A 320 11.10 -14.43 -4.83
C ILE A 320 11.78 -13.46 -5.80
N ASN A 321 13.07 -13.65 -6.09
CA ASN A 321 13.82 -12.76 -6.97
C ASN A 321 13.33 -12.79 -8.42
N ARG A 322 12.88 -13.94 -8.94
CA ARG A 322 12.22 -14.03 -10.25
C ARG A 322 10.98 -13.13 -10.38
N ASN A 323 10.37 -12.77 -9.24
CA ASN A 323 9.15 -11.96 -9.20
C ASN A 323 9.41 -10.48 -8.83
N TRP A 324 10.53 -10.15 -8.17
CA TRP A 324 10.76 -8.81 -7.56
C TRP A 324 12.19 -8.24 -7.72
N GLY A 325 13.07 -8.91 -8.47
CA GLY A 325 14.37 -8.46 -9.04
C GLY A 325 15.18 -7.39 -8.29
N ASN A 326 16.20 -7.77 -7.49
CA ASN A 326 17.24 -6.84 -6.99
C ASN A 326 18.51 -7.49 -6.34
N GLY A 327 18.97 -8.67 -6.78
CA GLY A 327 20.24 -9.25 -6.31
C GLY A 327 20.67 -10.49 -7.09
N SER A 328 21.94 -10.92 -6.95
CA SER A 328 22.60 -11.99 -7.71
C SER A 328 21.85 -13.33 -7.68
N ILE A 329 20.85 -13.50 -8.54
CA ILE A 329 20.18 -14.79 -8.70
C ILE A 329 21.17 -15.87 -9.16
N ALA A 330 22.22 -15.46 -9.90
CA ALA A 330 23.36 -16.29 -10.27
C ALA A 330 24.08 -16.89 -9.04
N ASP A 331 24.43 -16.06 -8.05
CA ASP A 331 25.10 -16.52 -6.82
C ASP A 331 24.21 -17.46 -6.01
N ALA A 332 22.89 -17.21 -5.99
CA ALA A 332 21.95 -18.10 -5.32
C ALA A 332 21.87 -19.48 -6.00
N TYR A 333 21.83 -19.55 -7.34
CA TYR A 333 21.94 -20.82 -8.07
C TYR A 333 23.28 -21.50 -7.79
N TYR A 334 24.39 -20.76 -7.91
CA TYR A 334 25.72 -21.32 -7.70
C TYR A 334 25.86 -21.94 -6.30
N ARG A 335 25.47 -21.20 -5.25
CA ARG A 335 25.53 -21.72 -3.87
C ARG A 335 24.57 -22.87 -3.63
N ARG A 336 23.37 -22.84 -4.20
CA ARG A 336 22.43 -23.97 -4.14
C ARG A 336 23.00 -25.22 -4.82
N GLY A 337 23.65 -25.06 -5.97
CA GLY A 337 24.35 -26.11 -6.68
C GLY A 337 25.46 -26.75 -5.84
N LEU A 338 26.26 -25.93 -5.14
CA LEU A 338 27.27 -26.44 -4.20
C LEU A 338 26.65 -27.24 -3.04
N VAL A 339 25.54 -26.76 -2.46
CA VAL A 339 24.85 -27.49 -1.38
C VAL A 339 24.28 -28.82 -1.88
N ARG A 340 23.68 -28.85 -3.08
CA ARG A 340 23.15 -30.06 -3.72
C ARG A 340 24.24 -31.08 -4.02
N LEU A 341 25.38 -30.62 -4.53
CA LEU A 341 26.55 -31.48 -4.75
C LEU A 341 27.02 -32.12 -3.45
N ASP A 342 27.10 -31.34 -2.37
CA ASP A 342 27.49 -31.80 -1.03
C ASP A 342 26.42 -32.68 -0.35
N LEU A 343 25.22 -32.78 -0.93
CA LEU A 343 24.17 -33.74 -0.56
C LEU A 343 24.12 -34.95 -1.52
N GLY A 344 24.99 -35.00 -2.53
CA GLY A 344 25.04 -36.08 -3.53
C GLY A 344 24.05 -35.93 -4.70
N ASP A 345 23.30 -34.83 -4.77
CA ASP A 345 22.37 -34.55 -5.87
C ASP A 345 23.09 -33.86 -7.03
N ASN A 346 23.92 -34.65 -7.72
CA ASN A 346 24.75 -34.16 -8.83
C ASN A 346 23.91 -33.65 -10.01
N LYS A 347 22.73 -34.25 -10.25
CA LYS A 347 21.85 -33.86 -11.36
C LYS A 347 21.28 -32.46 -11.13
N SER A 348 20.73 -32.19 -9.96
CA SER A 348 20.18 -30.87 -9.65
C SER A 348 21.28 -29.82 -9.45
N ALA A 349 22.46 -30.22 -8.97
CA ALA A 349 23.63 -29.34 -8.90
C ALA A 349 24.07 -28.88 -10.30
N LEU A 350 24.13 -29.78 -11.28
CA LEU A 350 24.47 -29.46 -12.66
C LEU A 350 23.50 -28.42 -13.26
N ILE A 351 22.19 -28.60 -13.06
CA ILE A 351 21.16 -27.65 -13.51
C ILE A 351 21.37 -26.27 -12.89
N ASP A 352 21.70 -26.22 -11.60
CA ASP A 352 21.97 -24.96 -10.91
C ASP A 352 23.23 -24.27 -11.42
N PHE A 353 24.31 -25.02 -11.67
CA PHE A 353 25.53 -24.44 -12.23
C PHE A 353 25.32 -23.93 -13.66
N GLN A 354 24.55 -24.64 -14.49
CA GLN A 354 24.18 -24.17 -15.82
C GLN A 354 23.42 -22.84 -15.75
N ALA A 355 22.39 -22.76 -14.90
CA ALA A 355 21.64 -21.53 -14.68
C ALA A 355 22.53 -20.38 -14.18
N ALA A 356 23.44 -20.67 -13.24
CA ALA A 356 24.39 -19.68 -12.74
C ALA A 356 25.35 -19.19 -13.84
N ALA A 357 25.91 -20.10 -14.64
CA ALA A 357 26.82 -19.78 -15.74
C ALA A 357 26.15 -18.89 -16.80
N ASP A 358 24.93 -19.23 -17.22
CA ASP A 358 24.16 -18.42 -18.17
C ASP A 358 23.96 -16.99 -17.67
N LEU A 359 23.69 -16.84 -16.37
CA LEU A 359 23.49 -15.54 -15.74
C LEU A 359 24.79 -14.76 -15.57
N TYR A 360 25.89 -15.42 -15.17
CA TYR A 360 27.20 -14.77 -15.06
C TYR A 360 27.70 -14.30 -16.43
N SER A 361 27.51 -15.09 -17.48
CA SER A 361 27.82 -14.71 -18.86
C SER A 361 27.06 -13.45 -19.28
N LYS A 362 25.73 -13.41 -19.07
CA LYS A 362 24.89 -12.23 -19.35
C LYS A 362 25.28 -10.98 -18.54
N GLN A 363 25.86 -11.17 -17.36
CA GLN A 363 26.33 -10.08 -16.48
C GLN A 363 27.76 -9.63 -16.79
N GLY A 364 28.48 -10.29 -17.71
CA GLY A 364 29.89 -10.01 -17.98
C GLY A 364 30.83 -10.43 -16.84
N LYS A 365 30.38 -11.31 -15.94
CA LYS A 365 31.15 -11.81 -14.78
C LYS A 365 32.03 -13.00 -15.19
N THR A 366 33.09 -12.71 -15.93
CA THR A 366 33.94 -13.73 -16.57
C THR A 366 34.60 -14.68 -15.56
N ALA A 367 35.06 -14.19 -14.41
CA ALA A 367 35.72 -15.02 -13.41
C ALA A 367 34.76 -16.06 -12.79
N GLU A 368 33.58 -15.60 -12.35
CA GLU A 368 32.54 -16.46 -11.79
C GLU A 368 31.98 -17.43 -12.83
N TYR A 369 31.84 -16.98 -14.08
CA TYR A 369 31.47 -17.83 -15.20
C TYR A 369 32.46 -18.99 -15.37
N GLN A 370 33.76 -18.70 -15.47
CA GLN A 370 34.80 -19.73 -15.64
C GLN A 370 34.86 -20.68 -14.44
N GLN A 371 34.77 -20.14 -13.21
CA GLN A 371 34.68 -20.95 -12.00
C GLN A 371 33.47 -21.91 -12.03
N THR A 372 32.34 -21.46 -12.56
CA THR A 372 31.13 -22.26 -12.66
C THR A 372 31.25 -23.33 -13.75
N LEU A 373 31.85 -23.01 -14.90
CA LEU A 373 32.16 -23.99 -15.95
C LEU A 373 33.04 -25.13 -15.44
N ASN A 374 34.04 -24.84 -14.62
CA ASN A 374 34.89 -25.86 -14.02
C ASN A 374 34.10 -26.85 -13.14
N GLN A 375 33.02 -26.40 -12.48
CA GLN A 375 32.14 -27.30 -11.72
C GLN A 375 31.28 -28.15 -12.66
N ILE A 376 30.78 -27.57 -13.76
CA ILE A 376 30.01 -28.29 -14.79
C ILE A 376 30.85 -29.41 -15.42
N ILE A 377 32.09 -29.11 -15.82
CA ILE A 377 33.01 -30.08 -16.45
C ILE A 377 33.31 -31.25 -15.50
N LYS A 378 33.55 -30.97 -14.21
CA LYS A 378 33.77 -32.01 -13.20
C LYS A 378 32.58 -32.96 -13.04
N LEU A 379 31.36 -32.44 -13.19
CA LEU A 379 30.13 -33.23 -13.07
C LEU A 379 29.72 -33.92 -14.37
N ASN A 380 30.24 -33.46 -15.51
CA ASN A 380 29.95 -34.05 -16.81
C ASN A 380 31.18 -33.99 -17.74
N PRO A 381 32.19 -34.84 -17.52
CA PRO A 381 33.46 -34.79 -18.27
C PRO A 381 33.34 -35.18 -19.75
N ARG A 382 32.17 -35.64 -20.21
CA ARG A 382 31.96 -36.05 -21.62
C ARG A 382 31.76 -34.88 -22.60
N SER A 383 31.72 -33.63 -22.15
CA SER A 383 31.53 -32.47 -23.04
C SER A 383 32.81 -31.98 -23.74
N GLU A 384 33.98 -32.54 -23.44
CA GLU A 384 35.26 -32.21 -24.11
C GLU A 384 35.64 -33.19 -25.23
N ILE A 385 34.91 -34.29 -25.44
CA ILE A 385 35.28 -35.32 -26.43
C ILE A 385 34.73 -35.02 -27.84
N ASP A 386 33.79 -34.07 -27.98
CA ASP A 386 33.14 -33.72 -29.27
C ASP A 386 33.41 -32.27 -29.73
N LYS A 387 34.62 -31.75 -29.52
CA LYS A 387 35.14 -30.57 -30.23
C LYS A 387 36.47 -30.91 -30.90
#